data_AF-A0A3A9J8V3-F1
#
_entry.id   AF-A0A3A9J8V3-F1
#
_cell.length_a   1.000
_cell.length_b   1.000
_cell.length_c   1.000
_cell.angle_alpha   90.00
_cell.angle_beta   90.00
_cell.angle_gamma   90.00
#
_symmetry.space_group_name_H-M   'P 1'
#
loop_
_entity.id
_entity.type
_entity.pdbx_description
1 polymer ?
#
loop_
_entity_poly.entity_id
_entity_poly.type
_entity_poly.pdbx_seq_one_letter_code
_entity_poly.pdbx_strand_id
1 'polypeptide(L)'
;PWPVEPPDGVSPVALCGLLRRAMAEATAAGRPWQAVIDGIRPHVQRIWRGWNLQQRASFLRHGRSLWNLHRHRLAPSVARFVAEQRASGALETLAARLGEWQPAPDGTVSATLRLRGGGERQLSVGRIILCIGPDGGSGWREAAPVPALLEAGLARPDPLGLGLEVAGPDGTLLDAEGQPVPGLQAIGPLTRGGLWEITAVPEIRSQAALVAGA
;
A
#
# COMPACT_ATOMS: atom_id res chain seq x y z
N PRO A 1 1.34 23.23 2.88
CA PRO A 1 0.24 22.23 2.87
C PRO A 1 -1.10 22.96 3.03
N TRP A 2 -2.21 22.37 2.58
CA TRP A 2 -3.56 22.83 2.94
C TRP A 2 -3.88 22.28 4.35
N PRO A 3 -4.45 23.10 5.26
CA PRO A 3 -4.74 22.62 6.61
C PRO A 3 -5.83 21.55 6.57
N VAL A 4 -5.54 20.39 7.18
CA VAL A 4 -6.48 19.28 7.30
C VAL A 4 -6.35 18.73 8.71
N GLU A 5 -7.38 18.91 9.55
CA GLU A 5 -7.42 18.32 10.89
C GLU A 5 -8.56 17.29 10.95
N PRO A 6 -8.25 15.99 10.76
CA PRO A 6 -9.25 14.94 10.83
C PRO A 6 -9.62 14.66 12.31
N PRO A 7 -10.92 14.57 12.63
CA PRO A 7 -11.34 14.31 14.00
C PRO A 7 -10.86 12.93 14.48
N ASP A 8 -10.67 12.79 15.79
CA ASP A 8 -10.38 11.49 16.37
C ASP A 8 -11.51 10.49 16.11
N GLY A 9 -11.15 9.25 15.84
CA GLY A 9 -12.12 8.19 15.52
C GLY A 9 -12.84 8.36 14.17
N VAL A 10 -12.39 9.25 13.29
CA VAL A 10 -12.98 9.42 11.94
C VAL A 10 -13.05 8.07 11.21
N SER A 11 -14.22 7.67 10.72
CA SER A 11 -14.36 6.42 9.97
C SER A 11 -13.68 6.52 8.60
N PRO A 12 -13.29 5.39 7.96
CA PRO A 12 -12.71 5.41 6.62
C PRO A 12 -13.55 6.17 5.57
N VAL A 13 -14.88 5.99 5.59
CA VAL A 13 -15.79 6.67 4.66
C VAL A 13 -15.86 8.17 4.95
N ALA A 14 -15.92 8.54 6.23
CA ALA A 14 -15.93 9.94 6.64
C ALA A 14 -14.63 10.65 6.27
N LEU A 15 -13.48 9.97 6.42
CA LEU A 15 -12.17 10.49 5.99
C LEU A 15 -12.15 10.75 4.48
N CYS A 16 -12.61 9.81 3.65
CA CYS A 16 -12.71 10.02 2.21
C CYS A 16 -13.62 11.22 1.88
N GLY A 17 -14.73 11.38 2.60
CA GLY A 17 -15.62 12.53 2.45
C GLY A 17 -14.95 13.85 2.80
N LEU A 18 -14.22 13.90 3.91
CA LEU A 18 -13.46 15.05 4.38
C LEU A 18 -12.40 15.46 3.37
N LEU A 19 -11.57 14.51 2.91
CA LEU A 19 -10.52 14.79 1.93
C LEU A 19 -11.09 15.31 0.62
N ARG A 20 -12.23 14.76 0.16
CA ARG A 20 -12.89 15.24 -1.08
C ARG A 20 -13.34 16.69 -0.96
N ARG A 21 -13.97 17.07 0.17
CA ARG A 21 -14.39 18.46 0.43
C ARG A 21 -13.18 19.39 0.50
N ALA A 22 -12.16 19.02 1.28
CA ALA A 22 -10.94 19.82 1.41
C ALA A 22 -10.23 20.00 0.05
N MET A 23 -10.20 18.99 -0.82
CA MET A 23 -9.65 19.13 -2.17
C MET A 23 -10.45 20.10 -3.04
N ALA A 24 -11.78 20.09 -2.94
CA ALA A 24 -12.63 21.05 -3.64
C ALA A 24 -12.42 22.49 -3.14
N GLU A 25 -12.36 22.66 -1.81
CA GLU A 25 -12.09 23.96 -1.17
C GLU A 25 -10.70 24.51 -1.54
N ALA A 26 -9.67 23.66 -1.50
CA ALA A 26 -8.33 24.02 -1.92
C ALA A 26 -8.31 24.48 -3.39
N THR A 27 -8.98 23.73 -4.27
CA THR A 27 -9.05 24.05 -5.70
C THR A 27 -9.79 25.36 -5.95
N ALA A 28 -10.91 25.60 -5.25
CA ALA A 28 -11.64 26.86 -5.33
C ALA A 28 -10.82 28.06 -4.86
N ALA A 29 -9.90 27.84 -3.90
CA ALA A 29 -8.95 28.83 -3.42
C ALA A 29 -7.67 28.94 -4.28
N GLY A 30 -7.64 28.37 -5.48
CA GLY A 30 -6.48 28.42 -6.40
C GLY A 30 -5.28 27.57 -5.95
N ARG A 31 -5.48 26.64 -5.00
CA ARG A 31 -4.45 25.73 -4.52
C ARG A 31 -4.59 24.36 -5.18
N PRO A 32 -3.48 23.69 -5.53
CA PRO A 32 -3.53 22.33 -6.05
C PRO A 32 -4.12 21.37 -5.01
N TRP A 33 -5.00 20.45 -5.41
CA TRP A 33 -5.59 19.43 -4.53
C TRP A 33 -4.53 18.61 -3.79
N GLN A 34 -3.34 18.47 -4.38
CA GLN A 34 -2.16 17.83 -3.82
C GLN A 34 -1.81 18.37 -2.43
N ALA A 35 -2.00 19.67 -2.20
CA ALA A 35 -1.70 20.31 -0.92
C ALA A 35 -2.51 19.71 0.24
N VAL A 36 -3.71 19.16 -0.03
CA VAL A 36 -4.56 18.48 0.95
C VAL A 36 -3.99 17.11 1.33
N ILE A 37 -3.52 16.35 0.33
CA ILE A 37 -2.88 15.05 0.58
C ILE A 37 -1.56 15.23 1.33
N ASP A 38 -0.83 16.30 1.05
CA ASP A 38 0.38 16.64 1.80
C ASP A 38 0.03 17.09 3.23
N GLY A 39 -1.11 17.74 3.42
CA GLY A 39 -1.63 18.19 4.72
C GLY A 39 -2.11 17.07 5.64
N ILE A 40 -2.74 16.01 5.10
CA ILE A 40 -3.20 14.86 5.90
C ILE A 40 -2.04 13.97 6.38
N ARG A 41 -0.87 14.03 5.73
CA ARG A 41 0.25 13.10 5.94
C ARG A 41 0.66 12.92 7.42
N PRO A 42 0.80 13.98 8.24
CA PRO A 42 1.16 13.84 9.65
C PRO A 42 0.15 13.04 10.48
N HIS A 43 -1.11 12.94 10.03
CA HIS A 43 -2.19 12.30 10.77
C HIS A 43 -2.42 10.84 10.35
N VAL A 44 -1.81 10.37 9.25
CA VAL A 44 -2.11 9.06 8.65
C VAL A 44 -1.91 7.90 9.63
N GLN A 45 -0.78 7.86 10.32
CA GLN A 45 -0.51 6.79 11.29
C GLN A 45 -1.45 6.86 12.50
N ARG A 46 -1.76 8.06 13.00
CA ARG A 46 -2.74 8.25 14.08
C ARG A 46 -4.10 7.68 13.69
N ILE A 47 -4.60 8.04 12.51
CA ILE A 47 -5.89 7.58 12.00
C ILE A 47 -5.90 6.06 11.81
N TRP A 48 -4.87 5.51 11.17
CA TRP A 48 -4.77 4.07 10.93
C TRP A 48 -4.77 3.28 12.24
N ARG A 49 -3.97 3.71 13.22
CA ARG A 49 -3.89 3.07 14.55
C ARG A 49 -5.20 3.19 15.32
N GLY A 50 -5.93 4.29 15.16
CA GLY A 50 -7.25 4.50 15.75
C GLY A 50 -8.37 3.66 15.12
N TRP A 51 -8.15 3.09 13.94
CA TRP A 51 -9.12 2.17 13.33
C TRP A 51 -9.04 0.77 13.90
N ASN A 52 -10.21 0.17 14.12
CA ASN A 52 -10.33 -1.25 14.38
C ASN A 52 -10.08 -2.08 13.10
N LEU A 53 -9.97 -3.40 13.25
CA LEU A 53 -9.68 -4.32 12.15
C LEU A 53 -10.69 -4.22 11.00
N GLN A 54 -11.98 -4.11 11.30
CA GLN A 54 -13.03 -3.99 10.29
C GLN A 54 -12.93 -2.68 9.50
N GLN A 55 -12.61 -1.57 10.16
CA GLN A 55 -12.40 -0.27 9.53
C GLN A 55 -11.16 -0.29 8.63
N ARG A 56 -10.04 -0.83 9.10
CA ARG A 56 -8.82 -1.02 8.29
C ARG A 56 -9.11 -1.90 7.07
N ALA A 57 -9.78 -3.04 7.25
CA ALA A 57 -10.18 -3.92 6.15
C ALA A 57 -11.08 -3.20 5.13
N SER A 58 -12.05 -2.41 5.60
CA SER A 58 -12.93 -1.62 4.74
C SER A 58 -12.15 -0.57 3.93
N PHE A 59 -11.19 0.12 4.56
CA PHE A 59 -10.30 1.04 3.88
C PHE A 59 -9.44 0.33 2.83
N LEU A 60 -8.83 -0.81 3.15
CA LEU A 60 -8.01 -1.57 2.21
C LEU A 60 -8.78 -2.03 0.99
N ARG A 61 -10.04 -2.42 1.19
CA ARG A 61 -10.93 -2.87 0.11
C ARG A 61 -11.39 -1.72 -0.79
N HIS A 62 -11.75 -0.58 -0.21
CA HIS A 62 -12.48 0.48 -0.93
C HIS A 62 -11.68 1.77 -1.14
N GLY A 63 -10.85 2.15 -0.17
CA GLY A 63 -10.11 3.41 -0.15
C GLY A 63 -8.66 3.31 -0.65
N ARG A 64 -8.01 2.15 -0.50
CA ARG A 64 -6.57 1.97 -0.80
C ARG A 64 -6.18 2.41 -2.21
N SER A 65 -6.92 2.00 -3.23
CA SER A 65 -6.58 2.35 -4.62
C SER A 65 -6.66 3.86 -4.85
N LEU A 66 -7.67 4.52 -4.29
CA LEU A 66 -7.79 5.97 -4.36
C LEU A 66 -6.66 6.65 -3.60
N TRP A 67 -6.36 6.20 -2.39
CA TRP A 67 -5.23 6.70 -1.61
C TRP A 67 -3.92 6.61 -2.40
N ASN A 68 -3.59 5.43 -2.93
CA ASN A 68 -2.35 5.20 -3.68
C ASN A 68 -2.25 6.11 -4.91
N LEU A 69 -3.34 6.30 -5.67
CA LEU A 69 -3.36 7.19 -6.83
C LEU A 69 -3.08 8.65 -6.48
N HIS A 70 -3.59 9.13 -5.35
CA HIS A 70 -3.43 10.53 -4.93
C HIS A 70 -2.11 10.79 -4.21
N ARG A 71 -1.58 9.76 -3.53
CA ARG A 71 -0.37 9.81 -2.70
C ARG A 71 0.91 9.55 -3.50
N HIS A 72 0.88 8.65 -4.47
CA HIS A 72 2.04 8.26 -5.27
C HIS A 72 1.92 8.83 -6.68
N ARG A 73 2.54 10.00 -6.86
CA ARG A 73 2.38 10.81 -8.06
C ARG A 73 3.43 10.46 -9.10
N LEU A 74 3.01 10.48 -10.35
CA LEU A 74 3.90 10.33 -11.50
C LEU A 74 4.64 11.65 -11.76
N ALA A 75 5.94 11.59 -12.03
CA ALA A 75 6.69 12.77 -12.44
C ALA A 75 6.15 13.29 -13.80
N PRO A 76 6.10 14.61 -14.04
CA PRO A 76 5.55 15.16 -15.29
C PRO A 76 6.21 14.63 -16.57
N SER A 77 7.52 14.39 -16.55
CA SER A 77 8.25 13.80 -17.67
C SER A 77 7.78 12.38 -17.99
N VAL A 78 7.57 11.56 -16.95
CA VAL A 78 7.07 10.19 -17.11
C VAL A 78 5.61 10.18 -17.56
N ALA A 79 4.79 11.11 -17.05
CA ALA A 79 3.40 11.26 -17.50
C ALA A 79 3.32 11.58 -19.01
N ARG A 80 4.20 12.47 -19.49
CA ARG A 80 4.31 12.80 -20.92
C ARG A 80 4.72 11.59 -21.75
N PHE A 81 5.75 10.87 -21.33
CA PHE A 81 6.20 9.65 -21.99
C PHE A 81 5.08 8.61 -22.11
N VAL A 82 4.34 8.35 -21.02
CA VAL A 82 3.20 7.41 -21.03
C VAL A 82 2.11 7.88 -22.00
N ALA A 83 1.83 9.19 -22.05
CA ALA A 83 0.86 9.75 -22.99
C ALA A 83 1.28 9.57 -24.45
N GLU A 84 2.56 9.80 -24.76
CA GLU A 84 3.13 9.60 -26.10
C GLU A 84 3.04 8.13 -26.55
N GLN A 85 3.36 7.17 -25.66
CA GLN A 85 3.26 5.74 -25.97
C GLN A 85 1.81 5.29 -26.18
N ARG A 86 0.85 5.89 -25.47
CA ARG A 86 -0.58 5.63 -25.71
C ARG A 86 -1.04 6.21 -27.05
N ALA A 87 -0.61 7.43 -27.37
CA ALA A 87 -0.98 8.10 -28.61
C ALA A 87 -0.39 7.40 -29.85
N SER A 88 0.80 6.81 -29.75
CA SER A 88 1.42 6.03 -30.84
C SER A 88 0.85 4.61 -30.98
N GLY A 89 0.03 4.14 -30.04
CA GLY A 89 -0.47 2.77 -29.99
C GLY A 89 0.53 1.74 -29.43
N ALA A 90 1.73 2.17 -29.01
CA ALA A 90 2.73 1.30 -28.39
C ALA A 90 2.33 0.82 -26.98
N LEU A 91 1.40 1.52 -26.32
CA LEU A 91 0.86 1.16 -25.00
C LEU A 91 -0.66 1.05 -25.01
N GLU A 92 -1.17 -0.18 -24.89
CA GLU A 92 -2.58 -0.47 -24.60
C GLU A 92 -2.82 -0.49 -23.08
N THR A 93 -3.90 0.13 -22.61
CA THR A 93 -4.30 0.06 -21.19
C THR A 93 -5.57 -0.76 -21.04
N LEU A 94 -5.48 -1.82 -20.25
CA LEU A 94 -6.60 -2.72 -19.96
C LEU A 94 -6.99 -2.64 -18.48
N ALA A 95 -8.27 -2.42 -18.23
CA ALA A 95 -8.84 -2.61 -16.90
C ALA A 95 -9.16 -4.11 -16.72
N ALA A 96 -8.22 -4.87 -16.16
CA ALA A 96 -8.35 -6.31 -16.01
C ALA A 96 -7.66 -6.83 -14.73
N ARG A 97 -7.99 -8.06 -14.35
CA ARG A 97 -7.21 -8.85 -13.37
C ARG A 97 -6.45 -9.93 -14.11
N LEU A 98 -5.15 -10.05 -13.82
CA LEU A 98 -4.35 -11.19 -14.26
C LEU A 98 -4.84 -12.45 -13.52
N GLY A 99 -5.22 -13.46 -14.28
CA GLY A 99 -5.58 -14.79 -13.80
C GLY A 99 -4.40 -15.74 -13.90
N GLU A 100 -4.67 -16.94 -14.40
CA GLU A 100 -3.64 -17.95 -14.64
C GLU A 100 -2.69 -17.50 -15.75
N TRP A 101 -1.42 -17.88 -15.60
CA TRP A 101 -0.40 -17.69 -16.61
C TRP A 101 0.62 -18.82 -16.53
N GLN A 102 1.17 -19.20 -17.68
CA GLN A 102 2.15 -20.28 -17.80
C GLN A 102 3.16 -20.01 -18.91
N PRO A 103 4.44 -20.40 -18.73
CA PRO A 103 5.40 -20.42 -19.83
C PRO A 103 4.92 -21.32 -20.97
N ALA A 104 5.12 -20.88 -22.20
CA ALA A 104 4.83 -21.65 -23.40
C ALA A 104 6.13 -22.23 -24.01
N PRO A 105 6.06 -23.33 -24.78
CA PRO A 105 7.24 -23.97 -25.37
C PRO A 105 8.03 -23.07 -26.33
N ASP A 106 7.39 -22.06 -26.91
CA ASP A 106 7.99 -21.09 -27.84
C ASP A 106 8.74 -19.94 -27.12
N GLY A 107 8.84 -19.98 -25.79
CA GLY A 107 9.48 -18.97 -24.97
C GLY A 107 8.60 -17.76 -24.63
N THR A 108 7.32 -17.78 -25.03
CA THR A 108 6.32 -16.78 -24.59
C THR A 108 5.68 -17.18 -23.26
N VAL A 109 4.83 -16.30 -22.73
CA VAL A 109 3.96 -16.57 -21.58
C VAL A 109 2.53 -16.43 -22.03
N SER A 110 1.75 -17.49 -21.87
CA SER A 110 0.30 -17.46 -22.03
C SER A 110 -0.33 -16.97 -20.74
N ALA A 111 -1.23 -15.99 -20.82
CA ALA A 111 -1.88 -15.38 -19.65
C ALA A 111 -3.34 -15.07 -19.90
N THR A 112 -4.18 -15.36 -18.91
CA THR A 112 -5.61 -15.01 -18.92
C THR A 112 -5.83 -13.69 -18.20
N LEU A 113 -6.48 -12.74 -18.89
CA LEU A 113 -6.95 -11.50 -18.29
C LEU A 113 -8.46 -11.55 -18.11
N ARG A 114 -8.93 -11.38 -16.87
CA ARG A 114 -10.34 -11.16 -16.55
C ARG A 114 -10.67 -9.68 -16.68
N LEU A 115 -11.44 -9.32 -17.70
CA LEU A 115 -11.73 -7.91 -17.99
C LEU A 115 -12.73 -7.33 -16.99
N ARG A 116 -12.59 -6.04 -16.69
CA ARG A 116 -13.57 -5.30 -15.91
C ARG A 116 -14.86 -5.19 -16.72
N GLY A 117 -15.98 -5.61 -16.12
CA GLY A 117 -17.28 -5.68 -16.79
C GLY A 117 -17.64 -7.07 -17.30
N GLY A 118 -16.74 -8.05 -17.16
CA GLY A 118 -16.96 -9.45 -17.55
C GLY A 118 -16.14 -9.85 -18.78
N GLY A 119 -16.04 -11.16 -19.00
CA GLY A 119 -15.26 -11.75 -20.09
C GLY A 119 -13.79 -11.99 -19.73
N GLU A 120 -13.16 -12.83 -20.56
CA GLU A 120 -11.76 -13.19 -20.45
C GLU A 120 -11.05 -12.95 -21.79
N ARG A 121 -9.82 -12.47 -21.72
CA ARG A 121 -8.93 -12.28 -22.87
C ARG A 121 -7.67 -13.09 -22.63
N GLN A 122 -7.39 -14.03 -23.53
CA GLN A 122 -6.10 -14.72 -23.54
C GLN A 122 -5.07 -13.86 -24.27
N LEU A 123 -3.86 -13.79 -23.71
CA LEU A 123 -2.73 -13.10 -24.27
C LEU A 123 -1.52 -14.04 -24.31
N SER A 124 -0.80 -14.03 -25.43
CA SER A 124 0.58 -14.49 -25.47
C SER A 124 1.49 -13.27 -25.45
N VAL A 125 2.39 -13.20 -24.47
CA VAL A 125 3.31 -12.08 -24.27
C VAL A 125 4.74 -12.58 -24.09
N GLY A 126 5.73 -11.79 -24.48
CA GLY A 126 7.13 -12.16 -24.25
C GLY A 126 7.52 -12.14 -22.76
N ARG A 127 6.93 -11.24 -21.96
CA ARG A 127 7.23 -11.09 -20.53
C ARG A 127 6.02 -10.57 -19.76
N ILE A 128 5.94 -10.94 -18.48
CA ILE A 128 5.04 -10.32 -17.50
C ILE A 128 5.91 -9.63 -16.45
N ILE A 129 5.63 -8.36 -16.18
CA ILE A 129 6.30 -7.58 -15.13
C ILE A 129 5.24 -7.25 -14.07
N LEU A 130 5.38 -7.83 -12.87
CA LEU A 130 4.44 -7.65 -11.77
C LEU A 130 4.71 -6.35 -11.03
N CYS A 131 4.00 -5.28 -11.40
CA CYS A 131 4.07 -3.97 -10.74
C CYS A 131 3.02 -3.81 -9.62
N ILE A 132 2.80 -4.86 -8.81
CA ILE A 132 1.68 -4.95 -7.84
C ILE A 132 2.01 -4.37 -6.46
N GLY A 133 3.21 -3.82 -6.28
CA GLY A 133 3.68 -3.22 -5.03
C GLY A 133 3.95 -4.25 -3.92
N PRO A 134 4.43 -3.78 -2.75
CA PRO A 134 4.78 -4.66 -1.63
C PRO A 134 3.57 -5.38 -1.01
N ASP A 135 2.35 -4.85 -1.20
CA ASP A 135 1.11 -5.43 -0.65
C ASP A 135 0.54 -6.57 -1.50
N GLY A 136 1.07 -6.78 -2.71
CA GLY A 136 0.49 -7.67 -3.70
C GLY A 136 1.04 -9.10 -3.67
N GLY A 137 2.04 -9.39 -2.84
CA GLY A 137 2.75 -10.67 -2.86
C GLY A 137 3.02 -11.27 -1.48
N SER A 138 3.10 -12.61 -1.43
CA SER A 138 3.60 -13.37 -0.29
C SER A 138 5.13 -13.33 -0.17
N GLY A 139 5.84 -12.68 -1.09
CA GLY A 139 7.31 -12.76 -1.15
C GLY A 139 8.02 -12.35 0.14
N TRP A 140 7.43 -11.47 0.94
CA TRP A 140 7.99 -11.13 2.26
C TRP A 140 7.97 -12.31 3.24
N ARG A 141 7.00 -13.23 3.11
CA ARG A 141 6.91 -14.45 3.93
C ARG A 141 7.97 -15.47 3.57
N GLU A 142 8.45 -15.44 2.34
CA GLU A 142 9.42 -16.39 1.80
C GLU A 142 10.87 -15.90 2.00
N ALA A 143 11.04 -14.59 2.23
CA ALA A 143 12.35 -13.99 2.45
C ALA A 143 12.90 -14.31 3.85
N ALA A 144 14.09 -14.90 3.91
CA ALA A 144 14.79 -15.09 5.19
C ALA A 144 15.03 -13.74 5.90
N PRO A 145 14.90 -13.67 7.25
CA PRO A 145 14.66 -14.78 8.17
C PRO A 145 13.17 -15.04 8.50
N VAL A 146 12.21 -14.48 7.73
CA VAL A 146 10.78 -14.50 8.09
C VAL A 146 10.21 -15.91 8.29
N PRO A 147 10.44 -16.91 7.40
CA PRO A 147 9.94 -18.27 7.63
C PRO A 147 10.36 -18.86 8.98
N ALA A 148 11.63 -18.69 9.35
CA ALA A 148 12.19 -19.23 10.59
C ALA A 148 11.60 -18.54 11.82
N LEU A 149 11.36 -17.23 11.76
CA LEU A 149 10.71 -16.49 12.86
C LEU A 149 9.26 -16.94 13.06
N LEU A 150 8.52 -17.16 11.97
CA LEU A 150 7.16 -17.68 12.01
C LEU A 150 7.11 -19.12 12.56
N GLU A 151 8.01 -19.99 12.11
CA GLU A 151 8.11 -21.37 12.57
C GLU A 151 8.49 -21.47 14.06
N ALA A 152 9.39 -20.59 14.52
CA ALA A 152 9.81 -20.52 15.92
C ALA A 152 8.78 -19.83 16.83
N GLY A 153 7.66 -19.32 16.29
CA GLY A 153 6.66 -18.56 17.05
C GLY A 153 7.14 -17.18 17.52
N LEU A 154 8.29 -16.70 17.05
CA LEU A 154 8.86 -15.38 17.42
C LEU A 154 8.26 -14.22 16.64
N ALA A 155 7.37 -14.50 15.70
CA ALA A 155 6.61 -13.52 14.96
C ALA A 155 5.26 -14.12 14.52
N ARG A 156 4.27 -13.25 14.30
CA ARG A 156 3.00 -13.62 13.66
C ARG A 156 2.66 -12.70 12.48
N PRO A 157 1.96 -13.19 11.45
CA PRO A 157 1.47 -12.33 10.39
C PRO A 157 0.44 -11.33 10.92
N ASP A 158 0.47 -10.10 10.40
CA ASP A 158 -0.59 -9.13 10.62
C ASP A 158 -1.95 -9.69 10.14
N PRO A 159 -3.07 -9.46 10.86
CA PRO A 159 -4.38 -10.00 10.50
C PRO A 159 -4.92 -9.59 9.13
N LEU A 160 -4.42 -8.50 8.53
CA LEU A 160 -4.78 -8.05 7.18
C LEU A 160 -3.76 -8.47 6.12
N GLY A 161 -2.73 -9.25 6.50
CA GLY A 161 -1.69 -9.74 5.62
C GLY A 161 -0.68 -8.68 5.19
N LEU A 162 -0.58 -7.55 5.91
CA LEU A 162 0.29 -6.42 5.57
C LEU A 162 1.67 -6.50 6.26
N GLY A 163 2.24 -7.69 6.34
CA GLY A 163 3.53 -7.96 6.99
C GLY A 163 3.39 -8.71 8.32
N LEU A 164 4.25 -8.40 9.27
CA LEU A 164 4.24 -8.94 10.64
C LEU A 164 3.48 -8.01 11.58
N GLU A 165 2.85 -8.61 12.59
CA GLU A 165 2.16 -7.86 13.64
C GLU A 165 3.17 -7.28 14.63
N VAL A 166 2.95 -6.03 15.04
CA VAL A 166 3.81 -5.28 15.95
C VAL A 166 3.02 -4.69 17.11
N ALA A 167 3.63 -4.66 18.29
CA ALA A 167 3.04 -4.11 19.51
C ALA A 167 2.84 -2.59 19.43
N GLY A 168 3.74 -1.90 18.73
CA GLY A 168 3.85 -0.44 18.78
C GLY A 168 4.59 0.20 17.62
N PRO A 169 4.74 1.54 17.65
CA PRO A 169 5.43 2.30 16.61
C PRO A 169 6.95 2.08 16.58
N ASP A 170 7.52 1.53 17.65
CA ASP A 170 8.88 1.02 17.73
C ASP A 170 9.09 -0.27 16.94
N GLY A 171 8.01 -0.92 16.47
CA GLY A 171 8.10 -2.11 15.63
C GLY A 171 8.43 -3.40 16.38
N THR A 172 8.32 -3.42 17.71
CA THR A 172 8.49 -4.64 18.52
C THR A 172 7.53 -5.73 18.02
N LEU A 173 8.07 -6.89 17.63
CA LEU A 173 7.28 -8.00 17.09
C LEU A 173 6.41 -8.64 18.18
N LEU A 174 5.26 -9.16 17.75
CA LEU A 174 4.43 -10.04 18.57
C LEU A 174 4.70 -11.51 18.22
N ASP A 175 4.85 -12.35 19.25
CA ASP A 175 4.93 -13.80 19.12
C ASP A 175 3.60 -14.43 18.68
N ALA A 176 3.56 -15.76 18.53
CA ALA A 176 2.35 -16.49 18.13
C ALA A 176 1.17 -16.27 19.09
N GLU A 177 1.42 -16.05 20.37
CA GLU A 177 0.45 -15.78 21.42
C GLU A 177 0.05 -14.30 21.53
N GLY A 178 0.67 -13.43 20.73
CA GLY A 178 0.41 -11.99 20.71
C GLY A 178 1.13 -11.21 21.81
N GLN A 179 2.17 -11.77 22.43
CA GLN A 179 3.01 -11.09 23.40
C GLN A 179 4.20 -10.40 22.71
N PRO A 180 4.60 -9.20 23.17
CA PRO A 180 5.81 -8.54 22.67
C PRO A 180 7.06 -9.39 22.92
N VAL A 181 7.89 -9.55 21.88
CA VAL A 181 9.18 -10.27 21.98
C VAL A 181 10.30 -9.26 22.29
N PRO A 182 10.89 -9.27 23.50
CA PRO A 182 11.93 -8.31 23.86
C PRO A 182 13.17 -8.42 22.96
N GLY A 183 13.65 -7.29 22.48
CA GLY A 183 14.85 -7.23 21.63
C GLY A 183 14.64 -7.66 20.17
N LEU A 184 13.40 -7.90 19.75
CA LEU A 184 13.09 -8.26 18.36
C LEU A 184 12.16 -7.22 17.72
N GLN A 185 12.73 -6.36 16.88
CA GLN A 185 12.00 -5.33 16.14
C GLN A 185 12.01 -5.58 14.64
N ALA A 186 10.89 -5.24 14.00
CA ALA A 186 10.81 -5.06 12.56
C ALA A 186 10.81 -3.56 12.21
N ILE A 187 11.40 -3.24 11.06
CA ILE A 187 11.46 -1.88 10.54
C ILE A 187 11.00 -1.82 9.09
N GLY A 188 10.31 -0.74 8.74
CA GLY A 188 9.88 -0.46 7.38
C GLY A 188 8.66 -1.27 6.95
N PRO A 189 8.54 -1.63 5.65
CA PRO A 189 7.31 -2.20 5.10
C PRO A 189 6.79 -3.47 5.79
N LEU A 190 7.64 -4.19 6.52
CA LEU A 190 7.24 -5.38 7.28
C LEU A 190 6.29 -5.05 8.44
N THR A 191 6.24 -3.80 8.91
CA THR A 191 5.36 -3.36 10.02
C THR A 191 4.08 -2.66 9.53
N ARG A 192 3.77 -2.74 8.23
CA ARG A 192 2.72 -1.92 7.60
C ARG A 192 1.32 -2.19 8.14
N GLY A 193 1.06 -3.40 8.64
CA GLY A 193 -0.18 -3.76 9.33
C GLY A 193 -0.51 -2.84 10.51
N GLY A 194 0.50 -2.51 11.32
CA GLY A 194 0.39 -1.56 12.43
C GLY A 194 0.64 -0.10 12.03
N LEU A 195 1.51 0.12 11.02
CA LEU A 195 2.02 1.43 10.64
C LEU A 195 1.78 1.71 9.15
N TRP A 196 0.56 2.09 8.78
CA TRP A 196 0.25 2.45 7.39
C TRP A 196 1.17 3.57 6.86
N GLU A 197 1.46 3.53 5.54
CA GLU A 197 2.43 4.42 4.86
C GLU A 197 3.90 4.30 5.34
N ILE A 198 4.30 3.20 6.00
CA ILE A 198 5.70 2.90 6.36
C ILE A 198 6.54 2.38 5.16
N THR A 199 6.56 3.12 4.06
CA THR A 199 7.27 2.71 2.82
C THR A 199 8.33 3.70 2.38
N ALA A 200 8.25 4.96 2.83
CA ALA A 200 9.17 6.00 2.43
C ALA A 200 10.25 6.28 3.49
N VAL A 201 11.39 6.77 3.03
CA VAL A 201 12.58 7.06 3.86
C VAL A 201 12.26 7.90 5.11
N PRO A 202 11.44 8.98 5.07
CA PRO A 202 11.17 9.78 6.26
C PRO A 202 10.48 8.99 7.38
N GLU A 203 9.48 8.19 7.02
CA GLU A 203 8.73 7.38 7.97
C GLU A 203 9.60 6.24 8.54
N ILE A 204 10.38 5.57 7.68
CA ILE A 204 11.34 4.52 8.09
C ILE A 204 12.42 5.09 9.02
N ARG A 205 12.96 6.28 8.72
CA ARG A 205 13.95 6.94 9.58
C ARG A 205 13.37 7.30 10.94
N SER A 206 12.12 7.74 10.97
CA SER A 206 11.44 8.06 12.23
C SER A 206 11.23 6.80 13.08
N GLN A 207 10.87 5.68 12.45
CA GLN A 207 10.78 4.38 13.12
C GLN A 207 12.16 3.89 13.61
N ALA A 208 13.22 4.03 12.81
CA ALA A 208 14.58 3.68 13.22
C ALA A 208 15.02 4.40 14.50
N ALA A 209 14.66 5.68 14.63
CA ALA A 209 14.96 6.45 15.83
C ALA A 209 14.21 5.93 17.07
N LEU A 210 12.97 5.44 16.91
CA LEU A 210 12.23 4.79 18.00
C LEU A 210 12.88 3.46 18.40
N VAL A 211 13.26 2.63 17.43
CA VAL A 211 13.95 1.35 17.68
C VAL A 211 15.27 1.57 18.43
N ALA A 212 16.06 2.57 18.04
CA ALA A 212 17.36 2.85 18.65
C ALA A 212 17.25 3.41 20.09
N GLY A 213 16.09 3.93 20.47
CA GLY A 213 15.82 4.43 21.82
C GLY A 213 15.03 3.47 22.71
N ALA A 214 14.67 2.29 22.20
CA ALA A 214 13.90 1.26 22.90
C ALA A 214 14.79 0.32 23.75
#